data_AF-A0A7C1CB01-F1
#
_entry.id   AF-A0A7C1CB01-F1
#
_cell.length_a   1.000
_cell.length_b   1.000
_cell.length_c   1.000
_cell.angle_alpha   90.00
_cell.angle_beta   90.00
_cell.angle_gamma   90.00
#
_symmetry.space_group_name_H-M   'P 1'
#
loop_
_entity.id
_entity.type
_entity.pdbx_description
1 polymer ?
#
loop_
_entity_poly.entity_id
_entity_poly.type
_entity_poly.pdbx_seq_one_letter_code
_entity_poly.pdbx_strand_id
1 'polypeptide(L)' 'MGSVKDLEVIKAPTKDSMGIGRFHFSNRYSVFDWGEMPDHIDFKGAALCLMGAYAFERLEE' A
#
# COMPACT_ATOMS: atom_id res chain seq x y z
N MET A 1 -3.88 -6.98 -7.99
CA MET A 1 -2.59 -6.33 -7.71
C MET A 1 -2.79 -4.84 -7.94
N GLY A 2 -2.57 -4.00 -6.93
CA GLY A 2 -2.83 -2.57 -7.06
C GLY A 2 -1.67 -1.85 -7.75
N SER A 3 -1.93 -0.67 -8.32
CA SER A 3 -0.91 0.12 -9.04
C SER A 3 0.29 0.50 -8.19
N VAL A 4 0.10 0.63 -6.87
CA VAL A 4 1.15 1.05 -5.92
C VAL A 4 1.34 0.08 -4.76
N LYS A 5 0.31 -0.69 -4.39
CA LYS A 5 0.31 -1.53 -3.19
C LYS A 5 -0.19 -2.93 -3.49
N ASP A 6 0.42 -3.90 -2.84
CA ASP A 6 -0.02 -5.30 -2.83
C ASP A 6 -0.60 -5.64 -1.46
N LEU A 7 -1.74 -6.33 -1.44
CA LEU A 7 -2.39 -6.78 -0.21
C LEU A 7 -1.97 -8.21 0.10
N GLU A 8 -1.28 -8.39 1.22
CA GLU A 8 -1.06 -9.68 1.86
C GLU A 8 -2.18 -9.90 2.89
N VAL A 9 -2.87 -11.04 2.81
CA VAL A 9 -3.87 -11.43 3.81
C VAL A 9 -3.16 -12.26 4.90
N ILE A 10 -2.95 -11.65 6.07
CA ILE A 10 -2.36 -12.33 7.23
C ILE A 10 -3.41 -13.20 7.93
N LYS A 11 -4.62 -12.66 8.09
CA LYS A 11 -5.78 -13.39 8.61
C LYS A 11 -6.95 -13.14 7.68
N ALA A 12 -7.51 -14.20 7.10
CA ALA A 12 -8.68 -14.06 6.24
C ALA A 12 -9.89 -13.56 7.06
N PRO A 13 -10.71 -12.66 6.51
CA PRO A 13 -11.99 -12.32 7.12
C PRO A 13 -12.93 -13.53 7.08
N THR A 14 -13.91 -13.52 7.97
CA THR A 14 -15.05 -14.45 7.92
C THR A 14 -16.33 -13.65 7.74
N LYS A 15 -17.48 -14.32 7.68
CA LYS A 15 -18.79 -13.64 7.62
C LYS A 15 -19.02 -12.71 8.81
N ASP A 16 -18.51 -13.09 9.98
CA ASP A 16 -18.86 -12.44 11.25
C ASP A 16 -17.67 -11.75 11.93
N SER A 17 -16.48 -11.75 11.29
CA SER A 17 -15.30 -11.07 11.85
C SER A 17 -14.35 -10.57 10.78
N MET A 18 -13.69 -9.45 11.09
CA MET A 18 -12.69 -8.83 10.24
C MET A 18 -11.40 -9.65 10.18
N GLY A 19 -10.76 -9.60 9.02
CA GLY A 19 -9.43 -10.15 8.79
C GLY A 19 -8.32 -9.16 9.18
N ILE A 20 -7.08 -9.57 8.96
CA ILE A 20 -5.89 -8.73 9.07
C ILE A 20 -5.20 -8.74 7.72
N GLY A 21 -5.09 -7.56 7.11
CA GLY A 21 -4.36 -7.34 5.87
C GLY A 21 -3.10 -6.51 6.12
N ARG A 22 -2.06 -6.76 5.32
CA ARG A 22 -0.86 -5.93 5.26
C ARG A 22 -0.69 -5.42 3.84
N PHE A 23 -0.43 -4.12 3.71
CA PHE A 23 -0.07 -3.53 2.44
C PHE A 23 1.45 -3.49 2.28
N HIS A 24 1.95 -4.11 1.20
CA HIS A 24 3.31 -3.96 0.73
C HIS A 24 3.37 -2.81 -0.27
N PHE A 25 4.09 -1.74 0.08
CA PHE A 25 4.23 -0.57 -0.79
C PHE A 25 5.35 -0.81 -1.79
N SER A 26 5.03 -0.69 -3.07
CA SER A 26 5.97 -0.93 -4.17
C SER A 26 6.59 0.37 -4.71
N ASN A 27 7.68 0.22 -5.46
CA ASN A 27 8.32 1.29 -6.22
C ASN A 27 7.60 1.60 -7.56
N ARG A 28 6.52 0.86 -7.87
CA ARG A 28 5.69 1.05 -9.05
C ARG A 28 4.90 2.35 -8.97
N TYR A 29 4.58 2.92 -10.11
CA TYR A 29 3.69 4.07 -10.21
C TYR A 29 2.83 3.96 -11.47
N SER A 30 1.77 4.77 -11.51
CA SER A 30 0.83 4.84 -12.61
C SER A 30 0.48 6.30 -12.85
N VAL A 31 0.37 6.68 -14.12
CA VAL A 31 0.00 8.03 -14.55
C VAL A 31 -1.06 7.88 -15.63
N PHE A 32 -2.06 8.77 -15.65
CA PHE A 32 -3.12 8.79 -16.68
C PHE A 32 -3.87 7.45 -16.83
N ASP A 33 -4.02 6.68 -15.74
CA ASP A 33 -4.71 5.37 -15.72
C ASP A 33 -4.10 4.31 -16.66
N TRP A 34 -2.85 4.46 -17.08
CA TRP A 34 -2.17 3.50 -17.98
C TRP A 34 -1.71 2.21 -17.31
N GLY A 35 -2.02 2.00 -16.04
CA GLY A 35 -1.48 0.89 -15.26
C GLY A 35 -0.03 1.17 -14.81
N GLU A 36 0.73 0.10 -14.56
CA GLU A 36 2.12 0.22 -14.10
C GLU A 36 3.03 0.75 -15.21
N MET A 37 3.85 1.76 -14.87
CA MET A 37 4.90 2.26 -15.73
C MET A 37 6.08 1.27 -15.82
N PRO A 38 6.81 1.21 -16.94
CA PRO A 38 7.90 0.24 -17.14
C PRO A 38 9.09 0.49 -16.23
N ASP A 39 9.31 1.75 -15.84
CA ASP A 39 10.36 2.16 -14.91
C ASP A 39 9.85 2.14 -13.47
N HIS A 40 10.76 1.86 -12.53
CA HIS A 40 10.47 1.95 -11.09
C HIS A 40 11.19 3.15 -10.48
N ILE A 41 10.58 3.76 -9.46
CA ILE A 41 11.20 4.86 -8.72
C ILE A 41 11.76 4.28 -7.43
N ASP A 42 13.09 4.25 -7.32
CA ASP A 42 13.77 3.71 -6.15
C ASP A 42 13.29 4.36 -4.85
N PHE A 43 13.11 3.51 -3.83
CA PHE A 43 12.65 3.89 -2.48
C PHE A 43 11.26 4.55 -2.40
N LYS A 44 10.52 4.71 -3.50
CA LYS A 44 9.17 5.30 -3.50
C LYS A 44 8.24 4.56 -2.54
N GLY A 45 8.24 3.23 -2.58
CA GLY A 45 7.35 2.43 -1.73
C GLY A 45 7.62 2.68 -0.24
N ALA A 46 8.90 2.67 0.15
CA ALA A 46 9.33 2.92 1.52
C ALA A 46 8.98 4.35 1.98
N ALA A 47 9.24 5.36 1.14
CA ALA A 47 8.91 6.75 1.44
C ALA A 47 7.40 6.96 1.65
N LEU A 48 6.56 6.38 0.78
CA LEU A 48 5.11 6.45 0.90
C LEU A 48 4.59 5.72 2.15
N CYS A 49 5.18 4.57 2.49
CA CYS A 49 4.83 3.83 3.70
C CYS A 49 5.12 4.68 4.95
N LEU A 50 6.31 5.27 5.04
CA LEU A 50 6.71 6.11 6.17
C LEU A 50 5.85 7.37 6.29
N MET A 51 5.61 8.08 5.18
CA MET A 51 4.72 9.26 5.20
C MET A 51 3.30 8.90 5.61
N GLY A 52 2.78 7.76 5.12
CA GLY A 52 1.46 7.26 5.49
C GLY A 52 1.37 6.93 6.98
N ALA A 53 2.34 6.18 7.51
CA ALA A 53 2.40 5.85 8.93
C ALA A 53 2.43 7.12 9.81
N TYR A 54 3.32 8.06 9.49
CA TYR A 54 3.41 9.34 10.18
C TYR A 54 2.08 10.11 10.18
N ALA A 55 1.42 10.21 9.01
CA ALA A 55 0.14 10.91 8.91
C ALA A 55 -0.96 10.24 9.74
N PHE A 56 -1.01 8.90 9.78
CA PHE A 56 -1.98 8.18 10.59
C PHE A 56 -1.71 8.34 12.09
N GLU A 57 -0.46 8.22 12.53
CA GLU A 57 -0.07 8.45 13.93
C GLU A 57 -0.48 9.86 14.38
N ARG A 58 -0.25 10.88 13.55
CA ARG A 58 -0.66 12.26 13.85
C ARG A 58 -2.17 12.51 13.89
N LEU A 59 -2.95 11.70 13.19
CA LEU A 59 -4.41 11.81 13.20
C LEU A 59 -5.03 11.09 14.41
N GLU A 60 -4.28 10.22 15.06
CA GLU A 60 -4.70 9.51 16.28
C GLU A 60 -4.43 10.34 17.56
N GLU A 61 -3.54 11.35 17.49
CA GLU A 61 -3.33 12.39 18.52
C GLU A 61 -4.54 13.33 18.70
#